data_AF-A0A9D5REL0-F1
#
_entry.id   AF-A0A9D5REL0-F1
#
_cell.length_a   1.000
_cell.length_b   1.000
_cell.length_c   1.000
_cell.angle_alpha   90.00
_cell.angle_beta   90.00
_cell.angle_gamma   90.00
#
_symmetry.space_group_name_H-M   'P 1'
#
loop_
_entity.id
_entity.type
_entity.pdbx_description
1 polymer ?
#
loop_
_entity_poly.entity_id
_entity_poly.type
_entity_poly.pdbx_seq_one_letter_code
_entity_poly.pdbx_strand_id
1 'polypeptide(L)'
;MTCAGGEECRKALALMKAGKLDADFVEGMICPGGCVGGPSKHRAESEITRARTALLGNADGRSILGNLANYPMDRFSMKRDGT
;
A
#
# COMPACT_ATOMS: atom_id res chain seq x y z
N MET A 1 13.33 -2.36 -11.23
CA MET A 1 13.20 -3.66 -10.54
C MET A 1 12.26 -3.50 -9.35
N THR A 2 11.29 -4.40 -9.18
CA THR A 2 10.44 -4.47 -7.98
C THR A 2 10.87 -5.65 -7.13
N CYS A 3 11.08 -5.46 -5.84
CA CYS A 3 11.35 -6.55 -4.90
C CYS A 3 10.39 -6.49 -3.71
N ALA A 4 9.85 -7.65 -3.32
CA ALA A 4 8.92 -7.77 -2.21
C ALA A 4 9.37 -8.91 -1.28
N GLY A 5 9.44 -8.61 0.01
CA GLY A 5 10.04 -9.50 1.00
C GLY A 5 11.51 -9.16 1.25
N GLY A 6 11.92 -9.27 2.52
CA GLY A 6 13.28 -8.91 2.93
C GLY A 6 14.39 -9.69 2.23
N GLU A 7 14.13 -10.90 1.75
CA GLU A 7 15.10 -11.70 0.98
C GLU A 7 15.35 -11.11 -0.41
N GLU A 8 14.28 -10.81 -1.17
CA GLU A 8 14.39 -10.19 -2.48
C GLU A 8 15.02 -8.79 -2.40
N CYS A 9 14.67 -8.00 -1.37
CA CYS A 9 15.31 -6.71 -1.12
C CYS A 9 16.82 -6.87 -0.84
N ARG A 10 17.22 -7.88 -0.03
CA ARG A 10 18.64 -8.16 0.23
C ARG A 10 19.37 -8.58 -1.04
N LYS A 11 18.75 -9.42 -1.89
CA LYS A 11 19.32 -9.85 -3.16
C LYS A 11 19.54 -8.68 -4.11
N ALA A 12 18.57 -7.78 -4.24
CA ALA A 12 18.71 -6.57 -5.05
C ALA A 12 19.89 -5.70 -4.55
N LEU A 13 19.99 -5.49 -3.23
CA LEU A 13 21.11 -4.73 -2.63
C LEU A 13 22.46 -5.43 -2.81
N ALA A 14 22.50 -6.77 -2.75
CA ALA A 14 23.73 -7.53 -2.97
C ALA A 14 24.21 -7.43 -4.43
N LEU A 15 23.29 -7.51 -5.40
CA LEU A 15 23.58 -7.30 -6.82
C LEU A 15 24.06 -5.87 -7.08
N MET A 16 23.41 -4.88 -6.45
CA MET A 16 23.82 -3.48 -6.54
C MET A 16 25.24 -3.28 -6.01
N LYS A 17 25.53 -3.81 -4.81
CA LYS A 17 26.88 -3.73 -4.21
C LYS A 17 27.95 -4.40 -5.08
N ALA A 18 27.60 -5.45 -5.81
CA ALA A 18 28.51 -6.14 -6.73
C ALA A 18 28.64 -5.46 -8.11
N GLY A 19 27.93 -4.36 -8.37
CA GLY A 19 27.90 -3.71 -9.69
C GLY A 19 27.22 -4.55 -10.78
N LYS A 20 26.35 -5.50 -10.38
CA LYS A 20 25.68 -6.46 -11.27
C LYS A 20 24.17 -6.25 -11.36
N LEU A 21 23.66 -5.18 -10.75
CA LEU A 21 22.25 -4.84 -10.83
C LEU A 21 21.97 -4.21 -12.19
N ASP A 22 21.21 -4.91 -13.02
CA ASP A 22 20.74 -4.44 -14.33
C ASP A 22 19.41 -3.67 -14.18
N ALA A 23 19.44 -2.59 -13.39
CA ALA A 23 18.31 -1.69 -13.19
C ALA A 23 18.77 -0.34 -12.64
N ASP A 24 18.22 0.74 -13.18
CA ASP A 24 18.49 2.11 -12.72
C ASP A 24 17.62 2.53 -11.53
N PHE A 25 16.51 1.82 -11.30
CA PHE A 25 15.56 2.11 -10.22
C PHE A 25 15.07 0.84 -9.54
N VAL A 26 15.05 0.86 -8.20
CA VAL A 26 14.59 -0.25 -7.34
C VAL A 26 13.48 0.25 -6.43
N GLU A 27 12.32 -0.38 -6.53
CA GLU A 27 11.23 -0.23 -5.56
C GLU A 27 11.19 -1.47 -4.66
N GLY A 28 11.42 -1.28 -3.37
CA GLY A 28 11.54 -2.37 -2.39
C GLY A 28 10.48 -2.31 -1.31
N MET A 29 9.81 -3.43 -1.07
CA MET A 29 8.86 -3.61 0.02
C MET A 29 9.33 -4.71 0.97
N ILE A 30 9.38 -4.44 2.27
CA ILE A 30 9.87 -5.42 3.26
C ILE A 30 8.93 -6.62 3.43
N CYS A 31 7.62 -6.39 3.27
CA CYS A 31 6.62 -7.44 3.40
C CYS A 31 6.45 -8.20 2.08
N PRO A 32 6.40 -9.55 2.10
CA PRO A 32 5.85 -10.31 0.99
C PRO A 32 4.44 -9.79 0.68
N GLY A 33 4.10 -9.62 -0.59
CA GLY A 33 2.81 -9.03 -0.99
C GLY A 33 2.69 -7.52 -0.78
N GLY A 34 3.76 -6.84 -0.39
CA GLY A 34 3.77 -5.38 -0.21
C GLY A 34 2.94 -4.92 1.00
N CYS A 35 2.45 -3.68 0.95
CA CYS A 35 1.71 -3.09 2.07
C CYS A 35 0.47 -3.89 2.50
N VAL A 36 -0.20 -4.56 1.57
CA VAL A 36 -1.41 -5.37 1.86
C VAL A 36 -1.08 -6.69 2.55
N GLY A 37 0.12 -7.23 2.33
CA GLY A 37 0.60 -8.48 2.93
C GLY A 37 1.19 -8.33 4.33
N GLY A 38 1.28 -7.09 4.85
CA GLY A 38 1.92 -6.77 6.13
C GLY A 38 1.36 -7.50 7.36
N PRO A 39 2.09 -7.52 8.48
CA PRO A 39 1.71 -8.28 9.68
C PRO A 39 0.44 -7.77 10.37
N SER A 40 0.07 -6.51 10.15
CA SER A 40 -1.15 -5.90 10.68
C SER A 40 -2.40 -6.18 9.82
N LYS A 41 -2.35 -7.15 8.89
CA LYS A 41 -3.53 -7.51 8.10
C LYS A 41 -4.58 -8.22 8.97
N HIS A 42 -5.83 -7.81 8.83
CA HIS A 42 -6.97 -8.38 9.58
C HIS A 42 -7.71 -9.50 8.83
N ARG A 43 -7.34 -9.77 7.57
CA ARG A 43 -7.94 -10.79 6.70
C ARG A 43 -6.86 -11.43 5.82
N ALA A 44 -7.21 -12.48 5.08
CA ALA A 44 -6.29 -13.08 4.12
C ALA A 44 -5.85 -12.07 3.06
N GLU A 45 -4.60 -12.19 2.60
CA GLU A 45 -4.01 -11.27 1.62
C GLU A 45 -4.82 -11.25 0.31
N SER A 46 -5.32 -12.41 -0.13
CA SER A 46 -6.16 -12.53 -1.32
C SER A 46 -7.48 -11.76 -1.19
N GLU A 47 -8.12 -11.78 -0.02
CA GLU A 47 -9.34 -11.02 0.25
C GLU A 47 -9.09 -9.52 0.22
N ILE A 48 -8.02 -9.07 0.91
CA ILE A 48 -7.67 -7.65 0.97
C ILE A 48 -7.29 -7.14 -0.41
N THR A 49 -6.50 -7.91 -1.16
CA THR A 49 -6.08 -7.57 -2.51
C THR A 49 -7.28 -7.43 -3.43
N ARG A 50 -8.19 -8.43 -3.44
CA ARG A 50 -9.42 -8.36 -4.24
C ARG A 50 -10.27 -7.14 -3.90
N ALA A 51 -10.46 -6.87 -2.61
CA ALA A 51 -11.24 -5.71 -2.16
C ALA A 51 -10.59 -4.39 -2.60
N ARG A 52 -9.27 -4.25 -2.44
CA ARG A 52 -8.54 -3.06 -2.87
C ARG A 52 -8.58 -2.87 -4.38
N THR A 53 -8.35 -3.92 -5.17
CA THR A 53 -8.41 -3.84 -6.63
C THR A 53 -9.79 -3.40 -7.10
N ALA A 54 -10.88 -3.91 -6.49
CA ALA A 54 -12.23 -3.48 -6.82
C ALA A 54 -12.46 -1.99 -6.50
N LEU A 55 -12.01 -1.52 -5.34
CA LEU A 55 -12.15 -0.10 -4.95
C LEU A 55 -11.30 0.83 -5.82
N LEU A 56 -10.06 0.45 -6.13
CA LEU A 56 -9.18 1.20 -7.02
C LEU A 56 -9.72 1.25 -8.45
N GLY A 57 -10.38 0.19 -8.93
CA GLY A 57 -11.04 0.20 -10.23
C GLY A 57 -12.22 1.19 -10.31
N ASN A 58 -12.82 1.53 -9.16
CA ASN A 58 -13.86 2.55 -9.08
C ASN A 58 -13.28 3.97 -8.86
N ALA A 59 -11.96 4.12 -8.79
CA ALA A 59 -11.33 5.43 -8.66
C ALA A 59 -11.50 6.18 -9.98
N ASP A 60 -12.03 7.39 -9.89
CA ASP A 60 -12.22 8.32 -11.00
C ASP A 60 -11.48 9.64 -10.71
N GLY A 61 -11.71 10.67 -11.54
CA GLY A 61 -11.05 11.96 -11.40
C GLY A 61 -11.49 12.80 -10.19
N ARG A 62 -12.33 12.29 -9.28
CA ARG A 62 -12.76 13.04 -8.10
C ARG A 62 -11.60 13.29 -7.14
N SER A 63 -11.49 14.52 -6.66
CA SER A 63 -10.54 14.88 -5.61
C SER A 63 -11.03 14.41 -4.24
N ILE A 64 -10.13 14.45 -3.26
CA ILE A 64 -10.47 14.19 -1.85
C ILE A 64 -11.62 15.10 -1.39
N LEU A 65 -11.61 16.39 -1.78
CA LEU A 65 -12.68 17.33 -1.46
C LEU A 65 -14.00 16.97 -2.15
N GLY A 66 -13.95 16.50 -3.41
CA GLY A 66 -15.13 16.01 -4.13
C GLY A 66 -15.78 14.80 -3.45
N ASN A 67 -14.97 13.91 -2.85
CA ASN A 67 -15.49 12.81 -2.06
C ASN A 67 -16.11 13.29 -0.74
N LEU A 68 -15.41 14.18 -0.01
CA LEU A 68 -15.85 14.73 1.28
C LEU A 68 -17.18 15.49 1.17
N ALA A 69 -17.46 16.14 0.04
CA ALA A 69 -18.73 16.84 -0.18
C ALA A 69 -19.97 15.91 -0.13
N ASN A 70 -19.80 14.59 -0.35
CA ASN A 70 -20.89 13.62 -0.25
C ASN A 70 -21.18 13.16 1.18
N TYR A 71 -20.36 13.60 2.15
CA TYR A 71 -20.52 13.23 3.54
C TYR A 71 -20.88 14.46 4.38
N PRO A 72 -21.83 14.35 5.31
CA PRO A 72 -22.19 15.46 6.19
C PRO A 72 -21.11 15.67 7.26
N MET A 73 -20.05 16.39 6.88
CA MET A 73 -18.86 16.67 7.70
C MET A 73 -19.17 17.38 9.03
N ASP A 74 -20.32 18.03 9.10
CA ASP A 74 -20.85 18.76 10.25
C ASP A 74 -21.63 17.88 11.24
N ARG A 75 -22.02 16.66 10.84
CA ARG A 75 -22.91 15.79 11.63
C ARG A 75 -22.18 14.75 12.48
N PHE A 76 -20.86 14.67 12.40
CA PHE A 76 -20.07 13.75 13.23
C PHE A 76 -19.07 14.50 14.10
N SER A 77 -18.95 14.05 15.36
CA SER A 77 -17.93 14.55 16.27
C SER A 77 -16.56 14.08 15.78
N MET A 78 -15.71 15.01 15.32
CA MET A 78 -14.29 14.74 15.07
C MET A 78 -13.48 14.61 16.37
N LYS A 79 -14.11 14.81 17.52
CA LYS A 79 -13.49 14.55 18.81
C LYS A 79 -13.80 13.12 19.22
N ARG A 80 -12.74 12.34 19.43
CA ARG A 80 -12.81 11.11 20.19
C ARG A 80 -13.13 11.50 21.63
N ASP A 81 -14.28 11.07 22.12
CA ASP A 81 -14.63 11.08 23.52
C ASP A 81 -13.60 10.23 24.26
N GLY A 82 -12.71 10.91 24.98
CA GLY A 82 -11.64 10.25 25.72
C GLY A 82 -12.23 9.43 26.87
N THR A 83 -12.33 8.13 26.67
CA THR A 83 -12.39 7.10 27.70
C THR A 83 -11.25 6.12 27.48
#